data_AF-A0A9D8L4B0-F1
#
_entry.id   AF-A0A9D8L4B0-F1
#
_cell.length_a   1.000
_cell.length_b   1.000
_cell.length_c   1.000
_cell.angle_alpha   90.00
_cell.angle_beta   90.00
_cell.angle_gamma   90.00
#
_symmetry.space_group_name_H-M   'P 1'
#
loop_
_entity.id
_entity.type
_entity.pdbx_description
1 polymer ?
#
loop_
_entity_poly.entity_id
_entity_poly.type
_entity_poly.pdbx_seq_one_letter_code
_entity_poly.pdbx_strand_id
1 'polypeptide(L)'
;MPLSTKFDAALTYASELHRTQVRKGSNIPYVGHLLSVCSRVIAEGGTEVQSIAALLHDAAEDQGGLERLADIRRKFGEEVAAIVADCTDSYVEPKPEWRPRKEAYLAALRNKPKASLLVSLCDKVDNAEAILRDYGEIG
;
A
#
# COMPACT_ATOMS: atom_id res chain seq x y z
N MET A 1 -0.97 -7.40 19.75
CA MET A 1 -1.30 -5.98 19.95
C MET A 1 -2.78 -5.81 19.64
N PRO A 2 -3.60 -5.24 20.52
CA PRO A 2 -4.99 -4.90 20.16
C PRO A 2 -4.99 -3.74 19.15
N LEU A 3 -5.83 -3.82 18.12
CA LEU A 3 -6.04 -2.74 17.15
C LEU A 3 -7.21 -1.87 17.63
N SER A 4 -7.11 -0.56 17.47
CA SER A 4 -8.15 0.37 17.90
C SER A 4 -9.23 0.55 16.83
N THR A 5 -10.29 1.28 17.16
CA THR A 5 -11.34 1.68 16.19
C THR A 5 -10.80 2.54 15.05
N LYS A 6 -9.59 3.12 15.19
CA LYS A 6 -8.90 3.81 14.08
C LYS A 6 -8.55 2.82 12.96
N PHE A 7 -8.19 1.58 13.30
CA PHE A 7 -7.92 0.53 12.32
C PHE A 7 -9.20 0.15 11.55
N ASP A 8 -10.33 -0.02 12.25
CA ASP A 8 -11.62 -0.33 11.60
C ASP A 8 -12.04 0.75 10.60
N ALA A 9 -11.80 2.02 10.95
CA ALA A 9 -12.04 3.15 10.08
C ALA A 9 -11.12 3.13 8.84
N ALA A 10 -9.85 2.75 9.00
CA ALA A 10 -8.90 2.62 7.89
C ALA A 10 -9.28 1.48 6.94
N LEU A 11 -9.71 0.35 7.49
CA LEU A 11 -10.18 -0.79 6.71
C LEU A 11 -11.42 -0.43 5.87
N THR A 12 -12.40 0.21 6.49
CA THR A 12 -13.62 0.68 5.80
C THR A 12 -13.25 1.65 4.69
N TYR A 13 -12.39 2.62 5.00
CA TYR A 13 -11.94 3.62 4.04
C TYR A 13 -11.19 3.00 2.85
N ALA A 14 -10.24 2.09 3.11
CA ALA A 14 -9.53 1.37 2.05
C ALA A 14 -10.50 0.59 1.14
N SER A 15 -11.47 -0.12 1.73
CA SER A 15 -12.47 -0.88 0.98
C SER A 15 -13.37 0.02 0.14
N GLU A 16 -13.73 1.20 0.62
CA GLU A 16 -14.54 2.17 -0.13
C GLU A 16 -13.78 2.75 -1.31
N LEU A 17 -12.51 3.15 -1.12
CA LEU A 17 -11.69 3.72 -2.19
C LEU A 17 -11.42 2.73 -3.31
N HIS A 18 -11.04 1.51 -2.95
CA HIS A 18 -10.64 0.50 -3.91
C HIS A 18 -11.82 -0.41 -4.34
N ARG A 19 -13.08 -0.01 -4.05
CA ARG A 19 -14.29 -0.83 -4.25
C ARG A 19 -14.43 -1.38 -5.66
N THR A 20 -14.07 -0.57 -6.65
CA THR A 20 -14.18 -0.94 -8.08
C THR A 20 -12.82 -1.26 -8.70
N GLN A 21 -11.73 -1.23 -7.92
CA GLN A 21 -10.40 -1.55 -8.42
C GLN A 21 -10.18 -3.06 -8.45
N VAL A 22 -9.59 -3.54 -9.53
CA VAL A 22 -9.11 -4.92 -9.68
C VAL A 22 -7.59 -4.91 -9.88
N ARG A 23 -6.95 -6.03 -9.59
CA ARG A 23 -5.52 -6.21 -9.89
C ARG A 23 -5.27 -6.12 -11.39
N LYS A 24 -4.13 -5.56 -11.77
CA LYS A 24 -3.71 -5.49 -13.17
C LYS A 24 -3.55 -6.91 -13.72
N GLY A 25 -4.14 -7.16 -14.89
CA GLY A 25 -4.07 -8.46 -15.55
C GLY A 25 -5.01 -9.53 -15.00
N SER A 26 -5.88 -9.22 -14.02
CA SER A 26 -6.87 -10.17 -13.51
C SER A 26 -8.20 -9.49 -13.11
N ASN A 27 -9.18 -10.29 -12.69
CA ASN A 27 -10.47 -9.81 -12.16
C ASN A 27 -10.53 -9.86 -10.63
N ILE A 28 -9.39 -10.06 -9.97
CA ILE A 28 -9.34 -10.19 -8.51
C ILE A 28 -9.54 -8.79 -7.89
N PRO A 29 -10.51 -8.62 -6.97
CA PRO A 29 -10.73 -7.35 -6.28
C PRO A 29 -9.47 -6.87 -5.55
N TYR A 30 -9.12 -5.60 -5.73
CA TYR A 30 -7.86 -5.04 -5.22
C TYR A 30 -7.78 -5.03 -3.69
N VAL A 31 -8.93 -4.95 -3.00
CA VAL A 31 -8.98 -5.04 -1.53
C VAL A 31 -8.31 -6.30 -0.99
N GLY A 32 -8.29 -7.41 -1.75
CA GLY A 32 -7.58 -8.62 -1.37
C GLY A 32 -6.07 -8.43 -1.23
N HIS A 33 -5.46 -7.57 -2.06
CA HIS A 33 -4.05 -7.16 -1.92
C HIS A 33 -3.83 -6.41 -0.61
N LEU A 34 -4.62 -5.36 -0.37
CA LEU A 34 -4.49 -4.50 0.81
C LEU A 34 -4.62 -5.30 2.11
N LEU A 35 -5.58 -6.23 2.15
CA LEU A 35 -5.77 -7.14 3.29
C LEU A 35 -4.59 -8.10 3.48
N SER A 36 -4.05 -8.65 2.40
CA SER A 36 -2.88 -9.55 2.46
C SER A 36 -1.63 -8.83 2.98
N VAL A 37 -1.34 -7.64 2.45
CA VAL A 37 -0.20 -6.82 2.92
C VAL A 37 -0.38 -6.45 4.39
N CYS A 38 -1.58 -5.99 4.79
CA CYS A 38 -1.89 -5.68 6.19
C CYS A 38 -1.72 -6.90 7.11
N SER A 39 -2.25 -8.06 6.70
CA SER A 39 -2.12 -9.30 7.47
C SER A 39 -0.67 -9.69 7.71
N ARG A 40 0.19 -9.53 6.69
CA ARG A 40 1.64 -9.79 6.80
C ARG A 40 2.31 -8.82 7.75
N VAL A 41 2.03 -7.52 7.63
CA VAL A 41 2.59 -6.51 8.54
C VAL A 41 2.25 -6.82 10.00
N ILE A 42 1.02 -7.22 10.29
CA ILE A 42 0.61 -7.63 11.64
C ILE A 42 1.36 -8.89 12.09
N ALA A 43 1.45 -9.91 11.23
CA ALA A 43 2.11 -11.18 11.55
C ALA A 43 3.62 -11.01 11.83
N GLU A 44 4.27 -10.08 11.15
CA GLU A 44 5.69 -9.73 11.34
C GLU A 44 5.94 -8.75 12.50
N GLY A 45 4.92 -8.50 13.34
CA GLY A 45 5.05 -7.67 14.55
C GLY A 45 5.01 -6.16 14.29
N GLY A 46 4.45 -5.74 13.16
CA GLY A 46 4.22 -4.33 12.85
C GLY A 46 3.28 -3.65 13.85
N THR A 47 3.42 -2.32 13.95
CA THR A 47 2.56 -1.50 14.80
C THR A 47 1.18 -1.28 14.18
N GLU A 48 0.23 -0.78 14.97
CA GLU A 48 -1.07 -0.36 14.44
C GLU A 48 -0.90 0.72 13.35
N VAL A 49 0.04 1.66 13.52
CA VAL A 49 0.35 2.68 12.50
C VAL A 49 0.80 2.03 11.20
N GLN A 50 1.68 1.03 11.25
CA GLN A 50 2.13 0.31 10.06
C GLN A 50 1.01 -0.54 9.45
N SER A 51 0.13 -1.11 10.28
CA SER A 51 -1.01 -1.91 9.84
C SER A 51 -2.04 -1.05 9.10
N ILE A 52 -2.34 0.14 9.63
CA ILE A 52 -3.18 1.14 8.96
C ILE A 52 -2.50 1.60 7.67
N ALA A 53 -1.21 1.93 7.70
CA ALA A 53 -0.50 2.36 6.51
C ALA A 53 -0.47 1.27 5.43
N ALA A 54 -0.38 -0.01 5.81
CA ALA A 54 -0.46 -1.14 4.88
C ALA A 54 -1.82 -1.24 4.17
N LEU A 55 -2.94 -0.98 4.88
CA LEU A 55 -4.26 -0.91 4.25
C LEU A 55 -4.37 0.25 3.25
N LEU A 56 -3.58 1.32 3.43
CA LEU A 56 -3.72 2.59 2.71
C LEU A 56 -2.56 2.87 1.74
N HIS A 57 -1.59 1.97 1.62
CA HIS A 57 -0.30 2.26 0.99
C HIS A 57 -0.41 2.67 -0.48
N ASP A 58 -1.42 2.14 -1.20
CA ASP A 58 -1.71 2.47 -2.59
C ASP A 58 -2.77 3.56 -2.77
N ALA A 59 -3.40 4.02 -1.69
CA ALA A 59 -4.53 4.95 -1.80
C ALA A 59 -4.10 6.27 -2.44
N ALA A 60 -2.95 6.83 -2.04
CA ALA A 60 -2.47 8.06 -2.65
C ALA A 60 -2.06 7.84 -4.13
N GLU A 61 -1.50 6.68 -4.45
CA GLU A 61 -1.06 6.39 -5.82
C GLU A 61 -2.24 6.17 -6.79
N ASP A 62 -3.22 5.38 -6.39
CA ASP A 62 -4.29 4.91 -7.28
C ASP A 62 -5.63 5.61 -7.07
N GLN A 63 -5.81 6.35 -5.97
CA GLN A 63 -7.12 6.84 -5.51
C GLN A 63 -7.12 8.34 -5.14
N GLY A 64 -6.32 9.18 -5.80
CA GLY A 64 -6.47 10.64 -5.74
C GLY A 64 -5.25 11.47 -5.34
N GLY A 65 -4.04 10.91 -5.46
CA GLY A 65 -2.80 11.69 -5.38
C GLY A 65 -2.58 12.41 -4.05
N LEU A 66 -2.08 13.65 -4.14
CA LEU A 66 -1.77 14.48 -2.97
C LEU A 66 -2.99 14.83 -2.12
N GLU A 67 -4.17 14.99 -2.74
CA GLU A 67 -5.41 15.24 -2.00
C GLU A 67 -5.78 14.04 -1.13
N ARG A 68 -5.59 12.83 -1.67
CA ARG A 68 -5.79 11.59 -0.91
C ARG A 68 -4.82 11.49 0.25
N LEU A 69 -3.54 11.80 0.02
CA LEU A 69 -2.54 11.79 1.08
C LEU A 69 -2.88 12.80 2.20
N ALA A 70 -3.39 13.98 1.84
CA ALA A 70 -3.85 14.97 2.82
C ALA A 70 -5.06 14.48 3.63
N ASP A 71 -6.00 13.76 3.01
CA ASP A 71 -7.13 13.16 3.72
C ASP A 71 -6.68 12.06 4.69
N ILE A 72 -5.72 11.22 4.27
CA ILE A 72 -5.11 10.19 5.13
C ILE A 72 -4.45 10.83 6.36
N ARG A 73 -3.67 11.89 6.17
CA ARG A 73 -3.06 12.65 7.27
C ARG A 73 -4.09 13.14 8.28
N ARG A 74 -5.19 13.71 7.79
CA ARG A 74 -6.28 14.24 8.64
C ARG A 74 -7.01 13.13 9.41
N LYS A 75 -7.31 12.00 8.76
CA LYS A 75 -8.11 10.92 9.34
C LYS A 75 -7.30 10.00 10.25
N PHE A 76 -6.07 9.68 9.87
CA PHE A 76 -5.28 8.61 10.49
C PHE A 76 -4.00 9.10 11.16
N GLY A 77 -3.55 10.32 10.86
CA GLY A 77 -2.41 10.98 11.50
C GLY A 77 -1.17 11.07 10.60
N GLU A 78 -0.21 11.87 11.04
CA GLU A 78 1.02 12.16 10.28
C GLU A 78 1.87 10.92 10.05
N GLU A 79 2.04 10.06 11.05
CA GLU A 79 2.90 8.87 10.92
C GLU A 79 2.38 7.88 9.87
N VAL A 80 1.06 7.71 9.78
CA VAL A 80 0.42 6.91 8.73
C VAL A 80 0.65 7.55 7.37
N ALA A 81 0.39 8.85 7.25
CA ALA A 81 0.57 9.56 5.98
C ALA A 81 2.04 9.53 5.51
N ALA A 82 3.00 9.63 6.42
CA ALA A 82 4.42 9.53 6.09
C ALA A 82 4.77 8.16 5.48
N ILE A 83 4.28 7.07 6.07
CA ILE A 83 4.51 5.72 5.53
C ILE A 83 3.82 5.55 4.16
N VAL A 84 2.58 6.03 4.00
CA VAL A 84 1.87 5.98 2.71
C VAL A 84 2.63 6.78 1.66
N ALA A 85 3.12 7.97 2.00
CA ALA A 85 3.93 8.79 1.10
C ALA A 85 5.22 8.09 0.69
N ASP A 86 5.90 7.41 1.62
CA ASP A 86 7.07 6.61 1.32
C ASP A 86 6.73 5.43 0.40
N CYS A 87 5.56 4.81 0.52
CA CYS A 87 5.12 3.69 -0.33
C CYS A 87 4.64 4.14 -1.73
N THR A 88 4.31 5.42 -1.90
CA THR A 88 3.75 5.96 -3.15
C THR A 88 4.84 6.22 -4.20
N ASP A 89 4.70 5.61 -5.38
CA ASP A 89 5.62 5.75 -6.52
C ASP A 89 5.22 6.88 -7.48
N SER A 90 3.97 7.34 -7.43
CA SER A 90 3.51 8.51 -8.17
C SER A 90 2.25 9.13 -7.55
N TYR A 91 2.11 10.45 -7.67
CA TYR A 91 0.90 11.19 -7.23
C TYR A 91 0.04 11.69 -8.40
N VAL A 92 0.41 11.38 -9.64
CA VAL A 92 -0.20 11.93 -10.84
C VAL A 92 -0.65 10.81 -11.78
N GLU A 93 -1.75 11.06 -12.49
CA GLU A 93 -2.26 10.18 -13.55
C GLU A 93 -2.37 10.95 -14.87
N PRO A 94 -1.87 10.40 -16.01
CA PRO A 94 -1.24 9.09 -16.14
C PRO A 94 0.15 9.03 -15.46
N LYS A 95 0.47 7.88 -14.84
CA LYS A 95 1.78 7.67 -14.20
C LYS A 95 2.93 7.96 -15.18
N PRO A 96 4.01 8.63 -14.73
CA PRO A 96 5.22 8.83 -15.54
C PRO A 96 5.86 7.50 -15.98
N GLU A 97 6.88 7.58 -16.83
CA GLU A 97 7.58 6.40 -17.35
C GLU A 97 7.98 5.41 -16.25
N TRP A 98 7.73 4.13 -16.48
CA TRP A 98 7.89 3.09 -15.47
C TRP A 98 9.33 2.96 -14.98
N ARG A 99 10.30 2.90 -15.89
CA ARG A 99 11.69 2.57 -15.56
C ARG A 99 12.34 3.64 -14.67
N PRO A 100 12.30 4.94 -15.01
CA PRO A 100 12.85 5.98 -14.13
C PRO A 100 12.23 5.98 -12.74
N ARG A 101 10.91 5.76 -12.63
CA ARG A 101 10.22 5.70 -11.33
C ARG A 101 10.70 4.52 -10.48
N LYS A 102 10.80 3.32 -11.07
CA LYS A 102 11.29 2.14 -10.33
C LYS A 102 12.75 2.27 -9.92
N GLU A 103 13.61 2.83 -10.78
CA GLU A 103 15.01 3.10 -10.43
C GLU A 103 15.13 4.12 -9.29
N ALA A 104 14.32 5.19 -9.31
CA ALA A 104 14.26 6.17 -8.22
C ALA A 104 13.77 5.55 -6.90
N TYR A 105 12.72 4.72 -6.96
CA TYR A 105 12.21 3.99 -5.79
C TYR A 105 13.30 3.10 -5.17
N LEU A 106 14.03 2.33 -5.99
CA LEU A 106 15.12 1.47 -5.54
C LEU A 106 16.26 2.27 -4.91
N ALA A 107 16.64 3.41 -5.50
CA ALA A 107 17.67 4.28 -4.95
C ALA A 107 17.26 4.84 -3.56
N ALA A 108 15.97 5.15 -3.38
CA ALA A 108 15.45 5.66 -2.12
C ALA A 108 15.36 4.60 -1.01
N LEU A 109 15.19 3.31 -1.35
CA LEU A 109 15.02 2.22 -0.38
C LEU A 109 16.10 2.20 0.72
N ARG A 110 17.36 2.50 0.37
CA ARG A 110 18.48 2.48 1.32
C ARG A 110 18.30 3.47 2.48
N ASN A 111 17.59 4.57 2.22
CA ASN A 111 17.40 5.67 3.17
C ASN A 111 15.99 5.70 3.76
N LYS A 112 15.12 4.75 3.38
CA LYS A 112 13.74 4.74 3.90
C LYS A 112 13.72 4.48 5.39
N PRO A 113 12.79 5.12 6.13
CA PRO A 113 12.56 4.81 7.53
C PRO A 113 12.23 3.32 7.73
N LYS A 114 12.72 2.73 8.82
CA LYS A 114 12.41 1.33 9.18
C LYS A 114 10.91 1.06 9.24
N ALA A 115 10.13 2.04 9.70
CA ALA A 115 8.68 1.96 9.75
C ALA A 115 8.06 1.67 8.37
N SER A 116 8.55 2.35 7.33
CA SER A 116 8.07 2.23 5.94
C SER A 116 8.65 1.01 5.21
N LEU A 117 9.83 0.54 5.62
CA LEU A 117 10.47 -0.64 5.03
C LEU A 117 9.64 -1.91 5.25
N LEU A 118 9.08 -2.13 6.44
CA LEU A 118 8.25 -3.31 6.69
C LEU A 118 7.06 -3.37 5.73
N VAL A 119 6.31 -2.27 5.60
CA VAL A 119 5.16 -2.17 4.69
C VAL A 119 5.59 -2.39 3.24
N SER A 120 6.68 -1.74 2.83
CA SER A 120 7.25 -1.88 1.49
C SER A 120 7.66 -3.34 1.18
N LEU A 121 8.25 -4.04 2.15
CA LEU A 121 8.66 -5.43 1.99
C LEU A 121 7.45 -6.36 1.89
N CYS A 122 6.47 -6.20 2.77
CA CYS A 122 5.23 -6.98 2.74
C CYS A 122 4.48 -6.82 1.40
N ASP A 123 4.40 -5.59 0.89
CA ASP A 123 3.85 -5.30 -0.44
C ASP A 123 4.62 -6.05 -1.55
N LYS A 124 5.95 -5.94 -1.56
CA LYS A 124 6.77 -6.60 -2.60
C LYS A 124 6.69 -8.13 -2.53
N VAL A 125 6.60 -8.71 -1.34
CA VAL A 125 6.37 -10.15 -1.16
C VAL A 125 5.01 -10.56 -1.73
N ASP A 126 3.94 -9.85 -1.38
CA ASP A 126 2.60 -10.15 -1.88
C ASP A 126 2.49 -10.04 -3.40
N ASN A 127 3.12 -9.01 -3.98
CA ASN A 127 3.22 -8.84 -5.43
C ASN A 127 4.02 -9.97 -6.10
N ALA A 128 5.15 -10.39 -5.53
CA ALA A 128 5.93 -11.50 -6.06
C ALA A 128 5.17 -12.82 -6.04
N GLU A 129 4.44 -13.11 -4.97
CA GLU A 129 3.59 -14.30 -4.89
C GLU A 129 2.41 -14.25 -5.87
N ALA A 130 1.85 -13.07 -6.12
CA ALA A 130 0.81 -12.90 -7.13
C ALA A 130 1.34 -13.22 -8.52
N ILE A 131 2.51 -12.69 -8.88
CA ILE A 131 3.19 -13.00 -10.15
C ILE A 131 3.46 -14.51 -10.27
N LEU A 132 3.88 -15.17 -9.19
CA LEU A 132 4.11 -16.62 -9.19
C LEU A 132 2.82 -17.42 -9.43
N ARG A 133 1.69 -16.98 -8.84
CA ARG A 133 0.37 -17.60 -9.09
C ARG A 133 -0.05 -17.41 -10.55
N ASP A 134 0.06 -16.18 -11.06
CA ASP A 134 -0.29 -15.85 -12.44
C ASP A 134 0.55 -16.67 -13.45
N TYR A 135 1.84 -16.86 -13.17
CA TYR A 135 2.71 -17.74 -13.96
C TYR A 135 2.22 -19.19 -13.98
N GLY A 136 1.75 -19.71 -12.84
CA GLY A 136 1.21 -21.07 -12.75
C GLY A 136 -0.10 -21.29 -13.51
N GLU A 137 -0.91 -20.23 -13.70
CA GLU A 137 -2.20 -20.30 -14.40
C GLU A 137 -2.10 -19.99 -15.90
N ILE A 138 -1.23 -19.05 -16.29
CA ILE A 138 -1.21 -18.46 -17.64
C ILE A 138 0.05 -18.84 -18.44
N GLY A 139 1.18 -19.10 -17.78
CA GLY A 139 2.48 -19.41 -18.41
C GLY A 139 3.38 -18.20 -18.60
#